data_AF-A0A0S8FX85-F1
#
_entry.id   AF-A0A0S8FX85-F1
#
_cell.length_a   1.000
_cell.length_b   1.000
_cell.length_c   1.000
_cell.angle_alpha   90.00
_cell.angle_beta   90.00
_cell.angle_gamma   90.00
#
_symmetry.space_group_name_H-M   'P 1'
#
loop_
_entity.id
_entity.type
_entity.pdbx_description
1 polymer ?
#
loop_
_entity_poly.entity_id
_entity_poly.type
_entity_poly.pdbx_seq_one_letter_code
_entity_poly.pdbx_strand_id
1 'polypeptide(L)'
;MSAAEIHAGTSGFSYPEWKGSFYPEKLPQSKFLEYYSESFTTVEINNTFYRFPRSDLLEGWRDRTPDGFTFAVKANQGITHKGRLQDVEDLTRDFVERCKLLDDKLGPILFQLPPYFKRDDEKLADFLDSLDPRLLYAFEFRHVSWFVDDVFQLLSDGGAALCISEGDKLDTPRVATGDFVYTRLRKDEYTDADLTDWHAWMTEQAKQGRDVFAYLKHDEAGESPENTLRLLAGGR
;
A
#
# COMPACT_ATOMS: atom_id res chain seq x y z
N MET A 1 1.61 17.25 17.91
CA MET A 1 1.44 16.15 16.95
C MET A 1 1.02 16.79 15.65
N SER A 2 1.69 16.47 14.54
CA SER A 2 1.18 16.83 13.22
C SER A 2 -0.21 16.22 13.05
N ALA A 3 -1.07 16.86 12.27
CA ALA A 3 -2.35 16.24 11.91
C ALA A 3 -2.05 15.01 11.04
N ALA A 4 -2.83 13.95 11.21
CA ALA A 4 -2.72 12.79 10.33
C ALA A 4 -3.10 13.17 8.89
N GLU A 5 -2.41 12.58 7.92
CA GLU A 5 -2.52 12.92 6.50
C GLU A 5 -3.15 11.80 5.68
N ILE A 6 -3.74 12.18 4.53
CA ILE A 6 -4.23 11.23 3.52
C ILE A 6 -3.24 11.22 2.36
N HIS A 7 -2.52 10.11 2.24
CA HIS A 7 -1.64 9.80 1.13
C HIS A 7 -2.39 8.92 0.13
N ALA A 8 -2.78 9.49 -1.02
CA ALA A 8 -3.39 8.73 -2.09
C ALA A 8 -2.49 8.68 -3.33
N GLY A 9 -2.43 7.51 -3.93
CA GLY A 9 -1.66 7.23 -5.13
C GLY A 9 -2.21 6.02 -5.87
N THR A 10 -1.35 5.42 -6.68
CA THR A 10 -1.67 4.27 -7.53
C THR A 10 -0.73 3.12 -7.22
N SER A 11 -1.14 1.94 -7.68
CA SER A 11 -0.38 0.69 -7.58
C SER A 11 0.72 0.63 -8.63
N GLY A 12 1.71 1.48 -8.48
CA GLY A 12 2.80 1.69 -9.43
C GLY A 12 2.61 2.99 -10.21
N PHE A 13 3.68 3.42 -10.86
CA PHE A 13 3.72 4.65 -11.65
C PHE A 13 4.24 4.42 -13.08
N SER A 14 4.92 3.31 -13.37
CA SER A 14 5.71 3.14 -14.59
C SER A 14 4.91 2.53 -15.76
N TYR A 15 3.86 3.22 -16.20
CA TYR A 15 2.91 2.72 -17.21
C TYR A 15 2.93 3.60 -18.48
N PRO A 16 3.56 3.17 -19.60
CA PRO A 16 3.58 3.95 -20.84
C PRO A 16 2.20 4.19 -21.46
N GLU A 17 1.23 3.33 -21.19
CA GLU A 17 -0.18 3.47 -21.58
C GLU A 17 -0.84 4.72 -20.98
N TRP A 18 -0.29 5.28 -19.89
CA TRP A 18 -0.79 6.52 -19.29
C TRP A 18 -0.30 7.79 -20.02
N LYS A 19 0.46 7.65 -21.11
CA LYS A 19 0.84 8.79 -21.95
C LYS A 19 -0.39 9.33 -22.71
N GLY A 20 -0.52 10.65 -22.71
CA GLY A 20 -1.65 11.35 -23.33
C GLY A 20 -2.83 11.54 -22.38
N SER A 21 -3.01 10.66 -21.40
CA SER A 21 -4.04 10.79 -20.34
C SER A 21 -3.48 11.43 -19.08
N PHE A 22 -2.42 10.87 -18.50
CA PHE A 22 -1.77 11.40 -17.30
C PHE A 22 -0.37 11.94 -17.58
N TYR A 23 0.48 11.16 -18.24
CA TYR A 23 1.82 11.60 -18.62
C TYR A 23 1.78 12.41 -19.93
N PRO A 24 2.63 13.44 -20.09
CA PRO A 24 2.81 14.08 -21.37
C PRO A 24 3.25 13.07 -22.43
N GLU A 25 2.65 13.14 -23.63
CA GLU A 25 2.85 12.18 -24.73
C GLU A 25 4.33 11.85 -25.00
N LYS A 26 5.18 12.89 -24.97
CA LYS A 26 6.61 12.80 -25.30
C LYS A 26 7.51 12.63 -24.06
N LEU A 27 6.95 12.47 -22.86
CA LEU A 27 7.74 12.31 -21.64
C LEU A 27 8.53 10.99 -21.71
N PRO A 28 9.86 10.99 -21.49
CA PRO A 28 10.62 9.76 -21.36
C PRO A 28 10.19 8.97 -20.12
N GLN A 29 10.11 7.64 -20.21
CA GLN A 29 9.76 6.76 -19.08
C GLN A 29 10.66 6.96 -17.85
N SER A 30 11.93 7.29 -18.07
CA SER A 30 12.88 7.57 -16.99
C SER A 30 12.48 8.77 -16.13
N LYS A 31 11.56 9.62 -16.60
CA LYS A 31 11.01 10.81 -15.93
C LYS A 31 9.61 10.61 -15.36
N PHE A 32 9.03 9.42 -15.48
CA PHE A 32 7.68 9.16 -14.98
C PHE A 32 7.57 9.33 -13.48
N LEU A 33 8.57 8.89 -12.70
CA LEU A 33 8.52 9.03 -11.25
C LEU A 33 8.54 10.50 -10.83
N GLU A 34 9.45 11.30 -11.40
CA GLU A 34 9.53 12.73 -11.13
C GLU A 34 8.18 13.41 -11.42
N TYR A 35 7.61 13.18 -12.62
CA TYR A 35 6.31 13.74 -12.99
C TYR A 35 5.16 13.25 -12.08
N TYR A 36 5.14 11.96 -11.77
CA TYR A 36 4.13 11.35 -10.89
C TYR A 36 4.14 12.01 -9.50
N SER A 37 5.33 12.27 -8.96
CA SER A 37 5.51 12.87 -7.64
C SER A 37 5.13 14.35 -7.55
N GLU A 38 4.83 15.01 -8.68
CA GLU A 38 4.25 16.35 -8.70
C GLU A 38 2.74 16.33 -8.39
N SER A 39 2.08 15.19 -8.63
CA SER A 39 0.62 15.04 -8.46
C SER A 39 0.22 14.26 -7.20
N PHE A 40 1.07 13.34 -6.76
CA PHE A 40 0.76 12.43 -5.65
C PHE A 40 1.87 12.43 -4.61
N THR A 41 1.50 12.16 -3.35
CA THR A 41 2.44 12.07 -2.21
C THR A 41 2.87 10.64 -1.91
N THR A 42 2.33 9.64 -2.63
CA THR A 42 2.70 8.24 -2.39
C THR A 42 2.53 7.35 -3.61
N VAL A 43 3.22 6.20 -3.62
CA VAL A 43 3.00 5.13 -4.59
C VAL A 43 3.19 3.75 -3.96
N GLU A 44 2.37 2.77 -4.37
CA GLU A 44 2.55 1.35 -3.98
C GLU A 44 3.44 0.63 -5.00
N ILE A 45 4.63 0.22 -4.57
CA ILE A 45 5.58 -0.56 -5.37
C ILE A 45 5.25 -2.05 -5.28
N ASN A 46 4.88 -2.63 -6.43
CA ASN A 46 4.48 -4.03 -6.53
C ASN A 46 5.54 -4.96 -7.13
N ASN A 47 6.53 -4.43 -7.87
CA ASN A 47 7.53 -5.28 -8.54
C ASN A 47 8.41 -6.08 -7.55
N THR A 48 8.55 -5.56 -6.32
CA THR A 48 9.27 -6.17 -5.19
C THR A 48 8.68 -7.51 -4.75
N PHE A 49 7.41 -7.74 -5.06
CA PHE A 49 6.75 -9.03 -4.88
C PHE A 49 7.48 -10.17 -5.59
N TYR A 50 8.03 -9.92 -6.79
CA TYR A 50 8.67 -10.94 -7.59
C TYR A 50 10.18 -11.03 -7.36
N ARG A 51 10.83 -9.90 -7.07
CA ARG A 51 12.29 -9.78 -6.96
C ARG A 51 12.65 -8.82 -5.85
N PHE A 52 13.77 -9.05 -5.17
CA PHE A 52 14.28 -8.06 -4.23
C PHE A 52 14.62 -6.75 -4.96
N PRO A 53 14.28 -5.59 -4.40
CA PRO A 53 14.66 -4.31 -5.00
C PRO A 53 16.18 -4.17 -4.95
N ARG A 54 16.76 -3.62 -6.02
CA ARG A 54 18.19 -3.30 -6.07
C ARG A 54 18.44 -2.01 -5.28
N SER A 55 19.58 -1.93 -4.58
CA SER A 55 19.92 -0.75 -3.77
C SER A 55 19.94 0.54 -4.57
N ASP A 56 20.61 0.51 -5.73
CA ASP A 56 20.74 1.65 -6.64
C ASP A 56 19.38 2.18 -7.12
N LEU A 57 18.40 1.29 -7.26
CA LEU A 57 17.04 1.66 -7.63
C LEU A 57 16.31 2.39 -6.49
N LEU A 58 16.42 1.90 -5.26
CA LEU A 58 15.76 2.51 -4.09
C LEU A 58 16.37 3.88 -3.76
N GLU A 59 17.70 3.96 -3.73
CA GLU A 59 18.42 5.23 -3.55
C GLU A 59 18.04 6.21 -4.66
N GLY A 60 18.02 5.75 -5.91
CA GLY A 60 17.60 6.58 -7.04
C GLY A 60 16.12 6.99 -7.00
N TRP A 61 15.22 6.24 -6.35
CA TRP A 61 13.84 6.66 -6.13
C TRP A 61 13.73 7.70 -5.02
N ARG A 62 14.44 7.49 -3.91
CA ARG A 62 14.53 8.44 -2.80
C ARG A 62 15.02 9.81 -3.29
N ASP A 63 16.11 9.82 -4.06
CA ASP A 63 16.79 11.05 -4.47
C ASP A 63 16.03 11.86 -5.54
N ARG A 64 15.07 11.24 -6.25
CA ARG A 64 14.33 11.87 -7.37
C ARG A 64 12.91 12.32 -7.03
N THR A 65 12.43 12.02 -5.83
CA THR A 65 11.12 12.45 -5.35
C THR A 65 11.26 13.62 -4.37
N PRO A 66 10.24 14.47 -4.19
CA PRO A 66 10.29 15.54 -3.21
C PRO A 66 10.27 15.00 -1.76
N ASP A 67 10.60 15.87 -0.81
CA ASP A 67 10.41 15.57 0.63
C ASP A 67 8.92 15.34 0.92
N GLY A 68 8.64 14.43 1.86
CA GLY A 68 7.26 14.02 2.19
C GLY A 68 6.61 13.02 1.22
N PHE A 69 7.26 12.69 0.11
CA PHE A 69 6.80 11.59 -0.76
C PHE A 69 7.12 10.24 -0.10
N THR A 70 6.15 9.32 -0.07
CA THR A 70 6.32 7.99 0.56
C THR A 70 6.15 6.85 -0.43
N PHE A 71 6.89 5.77 -0.22
CA PHE A 71 6.78 4.53 -1.00
C PHE A 71 6.21 3.43 -0.12
N ALA A 72 4.99 2.98 -0.41
CA ALA A 72 4.53 1.70 0.11
C ALA A 72 5.16 0.57 -0.69
N VAL A 73 5.60 -0.50 -0.03
CA VAL A 73 6.34 -1.58 -0.70
C VAL A 73 5.67 -2.91 -0.45
N LYS A 74 5.29 -3.61 -1.53
CA LYS A 74 4.76 -4.97 -1.41
C LYS A 74 5.87 -5.96 -1.09
N ALA A 75 5.70 -6.71 -0.01
CA ALA A 75 6.63 -7.73 0.44
C ALA A 75 6.85 -8.83 -0.62
N ASN A 76 8.06 -9.41 -0.62
CA ASN A 76 8.40 -10.46 -1.57
C ASN A 76 7.54 -11.72 -1.36
N GLN A 77 7.12 -12.36 -2.46
CA GLN A 77 6.32 -13.59 -2.43
C GLN A 77 6.98 -14.76 -1.70
N GLY A 78 8.32 -14.73 -1.55
CA GLY A 78 9.05 -15.69 -0.72
C GLY A 78 8.55 -15.68 0.73
N ILE A 79 8.22 -14.50 1.26
CA ILE A 79 7.74 -14.30 2.63
C ILE A 79 6.26 -14.74 2.72
N THR A 80 5.41 -14.17 1.88
CA THR A 80 3.95 -14.30 2.05
C THR A 80 3.33 -15.52 1.37
N HIS A 81 3.81 -15.91 0.19
CA HIS A 81 3.19 -16.98 -0.60
C HIS A 81 3.90 -18.33 -0.42
N LYS A 82 5.24 -18.33 -0.49
CA LYS A 82 6.04 -19.55 -0.37
C LYS A 82 6.23 -19.94 1.09
N GLY A 83 6.72 -19.00 1.92
CA GLY A 83 6.93 -19.21 3.35
C GLY A 83 5.65 -19.17 4.17
N ARG A 84 4.66 -18.37 3.76
CA ARG A 84 3.39 -18.19 4.51
C ARG A 84 3.66 -17.81 5.96
N LEU A 85 4.54 -16.81 6.12
CA LEU A 85 4.95 -16.27 7.42
C LEU A 85 5.71 -17.25 8.33
N GLN A 86 6.10 -18.43 7.84
CA GLN A 86 6.80 -19.45 8.61
C GLN A 86 8.25 -19.59 8.13
N ASP A 87 9.19 -19.60 9.08
CA ASP A 87 10.64 -19.75 8.84
C ASP A 87 11.17 -18.71 7.82
N VAL A 88 10.70 -17.46 7.93
CA VAL A 88 10.96 -16.37 6.98
C VAL A 88 11.63 -15.15 7.62
N GLU A 89 12.11 -15.26 8.85
CA GLU A 89 12.66 -14.16 9.65
C GLU A 89 13.88 -13.56 8.95
N ASP A 90 14.80 -14.39 8.49
CA ASP A 90 15.99 -13.95 7.76
C ASP A 90 15.65 -13.24 6.45
N LEU A 91 14.72 -13.83 5.66
CA LEU A 91 14.29 -13.26 4.40
C LEU A 91 13.56 -11.92 4.60
N THR A 92 12.74 -11.84 5.66
CA THR A 92 11.98 -10.64 6.02
C THR A 92 12.93 -9.53 6.48
N ARG A 93 13.88 -9.85 7.36
CA ARG A 93 14.93 -8.91 7.78
C ARG A 93 15.72 -8.38 6.60
N ASP A 94 16.22 -9.25 5.73
CA ASP A 94 17.01 -8.85 4.56
C ASP A 94 16.19 -7.95 3.59
N PHE A 95 14.89 -8.24 3.45
CA PHE A 95 13.98 -7.42 2.66
C PHE A 95 13.75 -6.04 3.29
N VAL A 96 13.45 -6.01 4.59
CA VAL A 96 13.21 -4.77 5.34
C VAL A 96 14.46 -3.89 5.35
N GLU A 97 15.64 -4.46 5.60
CA GLU A 97 16.91 -3.71 5.56
C GLU A 97 17.18 -3.13 4.17
N ARG A 98 16.77 -3.81 3.09
CA ARG A 98 16.83 -3.23 1.75
C ARG A 98 15.87 -2.06 1.61
N CYS A 99 14.62 -2.20 2.06
CA CYS A 99 13.61 -1.14 2.01
C CYS A 99 14.01 0.11 2.78
N LYS A 100 14.76 -0.02 3.89
CA LYS A 100 15.29 1.11 4.68
C LYS A 100 16.19 2.06 3.89
N LEU A 101 16.67 1.68 2.70
CA LEU A 101 17.38 2.60 1.79
C LEU A 101 16.49 3.74 1.26
N LEU A 102 15.17 3.61 1.35
CA LEU A 102 14.22 4.69 1.09
C LEU A 102 14.20 5.76 2.20
N ASP A 103 14.81 5.47 3.36
CA ASP A 103 14.97 6.37 4.50
C ASP A 103 13.62 6.95 4.99
N ASP A 104 13.52 8.27 5.13
CA ASP A 104 12.32 9.02 5.52
C ASP A 104 11.14 8.84 4.55
N LYS A 105 11.38 8.30 3.36
CA LYS A 105 10.37 8.02 2.34
C LYS A 105 9.86 6.59 2.37
N LEU A 106 10.33 5.74 3.29
CA LEU A 106 9.77 4.40 3.47
C LEU A 106 8.39 4.51 4.13
N GLY A 107 7.35 4.24 3.33
CA GLY A 107 5.97 4.08 3.81
C GLY A 107 5.66 2.64 4.24
N PRO A 108 4.38 2.26 4.29
CA PRO A 108 3.98 0.92 4.74
C PRO A 108 4.51 -0.22 3.87
N ILE A 109 4.92 -1.31 4.53
CA ILE A 109 5.25 -2.57 3.88
C ILE A 109 4.02 -3.48 3.88
N LEU A 110 3.57 -3.85 2.69
CA LEU A 110 2.36 -4.65 2.49
C LEU A 110 2.69 -6.14 2.41
N PHE A 111 2.19 -6.91 3.38
CA PHE A 111 2.17 -8.38 3.36
C PHE A 111 0.82 -8.89 2.84
N GLN A 112 0.73 -9.12 1.52
CA GLN A 112 -0.42 -9.80 0.92
C GLN A 112 -0.28 -11.32 1.01
N LEU A 113 -1.18 -11.97 1.74
CA LEU A 113 -1.22 -13.41 1.90
C LEU A 113 -2.01 -14.08 0.75
N PRO A 114 -1.64 -15.30 0.33
CA PRO A 114 -2.33 -15.98 -0.76
C PRO A 114 -3.73 -16.48 -0.33
N PRO A 115 -4.67 -16.65 -1.29
CA PRO A 115 -6.05 -17.06 -0.99
C PRO A 115 -6.18 -18.47 -0.40
N TYR A 116 -5.17 -19.32 -0.55
CA TYR A 116 -5.17 -20.67 0.02
C TYR A 116 -4.63 -20.72 1.46
N PHE A 117 -4.10 -19.62 2.00
CA PHE A 117 -3.61 -19.56 3.36
C PHE A 117 -4.75 -19.17 4.31
N LYS A 118 -5.24 -20.16 5.06
CA LYS A 118 -6.30 -19.99 6.07
C LYS A 118 -5.72 -19.42 7.36
N ARG A 119 -6.61 -18.86 8.18
CA ARG A 119 -6.33 -18.26 9.50
C ARG A 119 -5.47 -19.20 10.34
N ASP A 120 -4.41 -18.62 10.86
CA ASP A 120 -3.44 -19.23 11.76
C ASP A 120 -2.92 -18.10 12.67
N ASP A 121 -3.53 -17.98 13.84
CA ASP A 121 -3.30 -16.83 14.73
C ASP A 121 -1.90 -16.86 15.34
N GLU A 122 -1.39 -18.05 15.66
CA GLU A 122 -0.04 -18.25 16.21
C GLU A 122 0.99 -17.78 15.18
N LYS A 123 0.86 -18.19 13.91
CA LYS A 123 1.76 -17.70 12.86
C LYS A 123 1.68 -16.20 12.62
N LEU A 124 0.49 -15.62 12.69
CA LEU A 124 0.35 -14.18 12.53
C LEU A 124 0.99 -13.44 13.70
N ALA A 125 0.74 -13.88 14.94
CA ALA A 125 1.31 -13.29 16.15
C ALA A 125 2.83 -13.41 16.17
N ASP A 126 3.39 -14.60 15.96
CA ASP A 126 4.84 -14.84 15.90
C ASP A 126 5.51 -13.98 14.82
N PHE A 127 4.86 -13.85 13.66
CA PHE A 127 5.38 -13.02 12.59
C PHE A 127 5.35 -11.54 12.97
N LEU A 128 4.25 -11.03 13.53
CA LEU A 128 4.13 -9.64 14.00
C LEU A 128 5.19 -9.32 15.05
N ASP A 129 5.40 -10.20 16.02
CA ASP A 129 6.41 -10.06 17.09
C ASP A 129 7.85 -10.02 16.55
N SER A 130 8.09 -10.60 15.37
CA SER A 130 9.39 -10.59 14.71
C SER A 130 9.71 -9.29 13.94
N LEU A 131 8.71 -8.45 13.68
CA LEU A 131 8.86 -7.25 12.86
C LEU A 131 9.49 -6.08 13.64
N ASP A 132 10.08 -5.12 12.91
CA ASP A 132 10.66 -3.91 13.50
C ASP A 132 9.54 -2.92 13.85
N PRO A 133 9.17 -2.72 15.13
CA PRO A 133 7.96 -1.98 15.52
C PRO A 133 8.01 -0.49 15.19
N ARG A 134 9.13 0.01 14.66
CA ARG A 134 9.29 1.40 14.20
C ARG A 134 8.80 1.62 12.77
N LEU A 135 8.50 0.55 12.03
CA LEU A 135 8.04 0.59 10.65
C LEU A 135 6.54 0.32 10.56
N LEU A 136 5.94 0.76 9.46
CA LEU A 136 4.51 0.56 9.19
C LEU A 136 4.30 -0.73 8.39
N TYR A 137 3.38 -1.58 8.86
CA TYR A 137 3.08 -2.86 8.22
C TYR A 137 1.59 -3.04 7.97
N ALA A 138 1.24 -3.43 6.75
CA ALA A 138 -0.14 -3.69 6.36
C ALA A 138 -0.31 -5.15 5.94
N PHE A 139 -1.42 -5.78 6.30
CA PHE A 139 -1.72 -7.19 5.98
C PHE A 139 -2.96 -7.30 5.11
N GLU A 140 -2.80 -7.88 3.93
CA GLU A 140 -3.90 -8.13 2.99
C GLU A 140 -4.24 -9.62 2.99
N PHE A 141 -5.34 -9.96 3.65
CA PHE A 141 -5.85 -11.32 3.69
C PHE A 141 -6.72 -11.62 2.47
N ARG A 142 -6.53 -12.83 1.92
CA ARG A 142 -7.27 -13.30 0.73
C ARG A 142 -8.17 -14.50 1.02
N HIS A 143 -8.35 -14.83 2.30
CA HIS A 143 -9.21 -15.92 2.75
C HIS A 143 -10.14 -15.44 3.87
N VAL A 144 -11.43 -15.73 3.76
CA VAL A 144 -12.48 -15.18 4.66
C VAL A 144 -12.28 -15.53 6.14
N SER A 145 -11.58 -16.63 6.45
CA SER A 145 -11.32 -17.04 7.83
C SER A 145 -10.55 -16.02 8.66
N TRP A 146 -9.84 -15.07 8.02
CA TRP A 146 -9.07 -14.03 8.69
C TRP A 146 -9.93 -12.84 9.16
N PHE A 147 -11.18 -12.73 8.71
CA PHE A 147 -12.03 -11.57 9.01
C PHE A 147 -12.88 -11.80 10.25
N VAL A 148 -12.21 -11.75 11.39
CA VAL A 148 -12.76 -12.01 12.73
C VAL A 148 -12.09 -11.07 13.74
N ASP A 149 -12.80 -10.73 14.81
CA ASP A 149 -12.36 -9.72 15.78
C ASP A 149 -11.00 -10.04 16.41
N ASP A 150 -10.71 -11.31 16.71
CA ASP A 150 -9.42 -11.73 17.27
C ASP A 150 -8.25 -11.34 16.35
N VAL A 151 -8.40 -11.49 15.03
CA VAL A 151 -7.35 -11.13 14.06
C VAL A 151 -7.21 -9.62 13.96
N PHE A 152 -8.31 -8.86 14.03
CA PHE A 152 -8.25 -7.40 14.04
C PHE A 152 -7.58 -6.86 15.29
N GLN A 153 -7.80 -7.53 16.43
CA GLN A 153 -7.13 -7.21 17.69
C GLN A 153 -5.63 -7.55 17.60
N LEU A 154 -5.25 -8.73 17.09
CA LEU A 154 -3.85 -9.09 16.88
C LEU A 154 -3.11 -8.07 16.00
N LEU A 155 -3.72 -7.62 14.91
CA LEU A 155 -3.14 -6.57 14.07
C LEU A 155 -2.98 -5.25 14.86
N SER A 156 -4.01 -4.86 15.62
CA SER A 156 -3.96 -3.62 16.40
C SER A 156 -2.90 -3.65 17.50
N ASP A 157 -2.77 -4.76 18.22
CA ASP A 157 -1.76 -4.95 19.27
C ASP A 157 -0.34 -4.93 18.69
N GLY A 158 -0.16 -5.45 17.47
CA GLY A 158 1.09 -5.39 16.72
C GLY A 158 1.35 -4.09 15.97
N GLY A 159 0.48 -3.06 16.11
CA GLY A 159 0.61 -1.79 15.38
C GLY A 159 0.42 -1.90 13.85
N ALA A 160 -0.16 -3.00 13.38
CA ALA A 160 -0.32 -3.30 11.96
C ALA A 160 -1.72 -2.93 11.45
N ALA A 161 -1.79 -2.51 10.19
CA ALA A 161 -3.04 -2.19 9.51
C ALA A 161 -3.61 -3.41 8.76
N LEU A 162 -4.91 -3.62 8.87
CA LEU A 162 -5.66 -4.42 7.92
C LEU A 162 -5.65 -3.67 6.59
N CYS A 163 -5.15 -4.30 5.54
CA CYS A 163 -5.27 -3.77 4.19
C CYS A 163 -6.71 -3.98 3.71
N ILE A 164 -7.47 -2.90 3.69
CA ILE A 164 -8.85 -2.90 3.21
C ILE A 164 -8.82 -2.88 1.68
N SER A 165 -8.95 -4.06 1.08
CA SER A 165 -9.00 -4.21 -0.38
C SER A 165 -10.42 -4.43 -0.84
N GLU A 166 -10.81 -3.69 -1.87
CA GLU A 166 -11.89 -4.08 -2.78
C GLU A 166 -11.37 -5.21 -3.68
N GLY A 167 -12.20 -6.17 -4.05
CA GLY A 167 -11.75 -7.22 -4.97
C GLY A 167 -12.86 -8.14 -5.46
N ASP A 168 -12.70 -8.64 -6.70
CA ASP A 168 -13.73 -9.40 -7.43
C ASP A 168 -14.28 -10.65 -6.71
N LYS A 169 -13.49 -11.23 -5.80
CA LYS A 169 -13.84 -12.48 -5.10
C LYS A 169 -14.11 -12.30 -3.61
N LEU A 170 -13.59 -11.23 -3.02
CA LEU A 170 -13.59 -11.02 -1.58
C LEU A 170 -13.33 -9.56 -1.28
N ASP A 171 -14.33 -8.88 -0.74
CA ASP A 171 -14.16 -7.57 -0.15
C ASP A 171 -13.71 -7.71 1.30
N THR A 172 -12.72 -6.91 1.66
CA THR A 172 -12.24 -6.80 3.04
C THR A 172 -13.20 -5.90 3.82
N PRO A 173 -13.61 -6.26 5.05
CA PRO A 173 -14.41 -5.36 5.86
C PRO A 173 -13.66 -4.04 6.09
N ARG A 174 -14.36 -2.90 6.03
CA ARG A 174 -13.80 -1.57 6.28
C ARG A 174 -13.57 -1.33 7.77
N VAL A 175 -12.62 -2.06 8.34
CA VAL A 175 -12.19 -1.98 9.75
C VAL A 175 -10.78 -1.42 9.78
N ALA A 176 -10.60 -0.30 10.47
CA ALA A 176 -9.28 0.25 10.75
C ALA A 176 -8.66 -0.51 11.93
N THR A 177 -7.44 -1.01 11.76
CA THR A 177 -6.63 -1.62 12.83
C THR A 177 -5.31 -0.88 12.93
N GLY A 178 -4.69 -0.91 14.10
CA GLY A 178 -3.44 -0.20 14.35
C GLY A 178 -3.57 1.33 14.26
N ASP A 179 -2.44 1.98 14.06
CA ASP A 179 -2.30 3.45 14.14
C ASP A 179 -2.42 4.15 12.78
N PHE A 180 -2.60 3.39 11.70
CA PHE A 180 -2.77 3.91 10.34
C PHE A 180 -3.74 3.05 9.54
N VAL A 181 -4.15 3.55 8.37
CA VAL A 181 -5.08 2.85 7.47
C VAL A 181 -4.39 2.58 6.14
N TYR A 182 -4.61 1.38 5.61
CA TYR A 182 -4.13 1.00 4.28
C TYR A 182 -5.30 0.51 3.43
N THR A 183 -5.55 1.14 2.29
CA THR A 183 -6.64 0.77 1.38
C THR A 183 -6.11 0.46 -0.02
N ARG A 184 -6.77 -0.52 -0.64
CA ARG A 184 -6.51 -0.96 -2.01
C ARG A 184 -7.83 -0.88 -2.77
N LEU A 185 -7.96 0.17 -3.56
CA LEU A 185 -9.14 0.46 -4.37
C LEU A 185 -8.98 -0.23 -5.74
N ARG A 186 -9.83 -1.23 -6.03
CA ARG A 186 -9.63 -2.18 -7.14
C ARG A 186 -10.81 -2.32 -8.10
N LYS A 187 -11.88 -1.52 -7.98
CA LYS A 187 -12.97 -1.53 -8.96
C LYS A 187 -12.46 -1.16 -10.36
N ASP A 188 -13.08 -1.69 -11.39
CA ASP A 188 -12.79 -1.32 -12.79
C ASP A 188 -13.19 0.14 -13.07
N GLU A 189 -14.33 0.56 -12.53
CA GLU A 189 -14.88 1.90 -12.72
C GLU A 189 -15.26 2.51 -11.35
N TYR A 190 -15.03 3.81 -11.19
CA TYR A 190 -15.43 4.58 -10.02
C TYR A 190 -16.38 5.71 -10.38
N THR A 191 -17.56 5.71 -9.76
CA THR A 191 -18.46 6.87 -9.79
C THR A 191 -18.04 7.94 -8.80
N ASP A 192 -18.53 9.18 -8.97
CA ASP A 192 -18.34 10.25 -7.98
C ASP A 192 -18.82 9.83 -6.58
N ALA A 193 -19.91 9.06 -6.52
CA ALA A 193 -20.47 8.57 -5.26
C ALA A 193 -19.53 7.57 -4.57
N ASP A 194 -18.90 6.66 -5.31
CA ASP A 194 -17.91 5.74 -4.77
C ASP A 194 -16.71 6.48 -4.17
N LEU A 195 -16.18 7.46 -4.90
CA LEU A 195 -15.02 8.25 -4.46
C LEU A 195 -15.37 9.17 -3.28
N THR A 196 -16.57 9.75 -3.28
CA THR A 196 -17.08 10.57 -2.16
C THR A 196 -17.20 9.75 -0.89
N ASP A 197 -17.75 8.53 -0.97
CA ASP A 197 -17.89 7.62 0.16
C ASP A 197 -16.52 7.23 0.74
N TRP A 198 -15.56 6.85 -0.11
CA TRP A 198 -14.19 6.57 0.33
C TRP A 198 -13.50 7.79 0.94
N HIS A 199 -13.58 8.95 0.29
CA HIS A 199 -12.99 10.19 0.80
C HIS A 199 -13.56 10.56 2.18
N ALA A 200 -14.87 10.47 2.35
CA ALA A 200 -15.53 10.74 3.64
C ALA A 200 -15.02 9.78 4.72
N TRP A 201 -14.97 8.49 4.44
CA TRP A 201 -14.48 7.50 5.40
C TRP A 201 -13.01 7.72 5.77
N MET A 202 -12.12 7.95 4.78
CA MET A 202 -10.71 8.23 5.02
C MET A 202 -10.50 9.53 5.83
N THR A 203 -11.30 10.56 5.56
CA THR A 203 -11.29 11.81 6.33
C THR A 203 -11.66 11.57 7.80
N GLU A 204 -12.63 10.71 8.08
CA GLU A 204 -12.97 10.35 9.47
C GLU A 204 -11.85 9.56 10.16
N GLN A 205 -11.08 8.74 9.43
CA GLN A 205 -9.91 8.07 9.99
C GLN A 205 -8.76 9.04 10.30
N ALA A 206 -8.48 9.98 9.38
CA ALA A 206 -7.49 11.03 9.61
C ALA A 206 -7.85 11.92 10.81
N LYS A 207 -9.14 12.26 10.99
CA LYS A 207 -9.62 12.99 12.18
C LYS A 207 -9.42 12.22 13.49
N GLN A 208 -9.37 10.89 13.43
CA GLN A 208 -9.06 10.02 14.58
C GLN A 208 -7.55 9.88 14.82
N GLY A 209 -6.72 10.56 14.03
CA GLY A 209 -5.26 10.55 14.18
C GLY A 209 -4.55 9.42 13.43
N ARG A 210 -5.23 8.75 12.49
CA ARG A 210 -4.62 7.69 11.66
C ARG A 210 -4.19 8.25 10.32
N ASP A 211 -2.92 8.13 9.97
CA ASP A 211 -2.48 8.36 8.60
C ASP A 211 -3.18 7.37 7.66
N VAL A 212 -3.55 7.81 6.47
CA VAL A 212 -4.27 6.99 5.49
C VAL A 212 -3.43 6.83 4.24
N PHE A 213 -3.20 5.58 3.84
CA PHE A 213 -2.54 5.23 2.58
C PHE A 213 -3.55 4.55 1.66
N ALA A 214 -3.85 5.16 0.51
CA ALA A 214 -4.86 4.68 -0.42
C ALA A 214 -4.28 4.48 -1.82
N TYR A 215 -4.44 3.28 -2.37
CA TYR A 215 -3.89 2.93 -3.68
C TYR A 215 -4.93 2.39 -4.64
N LEU A 216 -5.18 3.15 -5.70
CA LEU A 216 -5.95 2.65 -6.84
C LEU A 216 -5.11 1.63 -7.62
N LYS A 217 -5.74 0.63 -8.24
CA LYS A 217 -5.01 -0.30 -9.13
C LYS A 217 -4.39 0.43 -10.32
N HIS A 218 -3.52 -0.26 -11.04
CA HIS A 218 -3.20 0.18 -12.40
C HIS A 218 -4.36 -0.21 -13.31
N ASP A 219 -4.54 0.56 -14.37
CA ASP A 219 -5.53 0.32 -15.41
C ASP A 219 -4.93 0.68 -16.78
N GLU A 220 -5.44 0.04 -17.84
CA GLU A 220 -4.95 0.24 -19.20
C GLU A 220 -5.45 1.55 -19.83
N ALA A 221 -6.55 2.11 -19.33
CA ALA A 221 -7.15 3.35 -19.86
C ALA A 221 -6.42 4.61 -19.37
N GLY A 222 -5.64 4.51 -18.29
CA GLY A 222 -4.99 5.63 -17.63
C GLY A 222 -5.93 6.50 -16.80
N GLU A 223 -7.03 5.94 -16.32
CA GLU A 223 -8.04 6.62 -15.51
C GLU A 223 -7.66 6.63 -14.01
N SER A 224 -6.83 5.69 -13.54
CA SER A 224 -6.50 5.59 -12.11
C SER A 224 -5.84 6.84 -11.54
N PRO A 225 -4.90 7.51 -12.23
CA PRO A 225 -4.38 8.80 -11.77
C PRO A 225 -5.48 9.86 -11.61
N GLU A 226 -6.38 10.00 -12.59
CA GLU A 226 -7.50 10.96 -12.52
C GLU A 226 -8.46 10.61 -11.38
N ASN A 227 -8.83 9.34 -11.23
CA ASN A 227 -9.66 8.86 -10.13
C ASN A 227 -9.00 9.07 -8.76
N THR A 228 -7.67 9.01 -8.69
CA THR A 228 -6.92 9.32 -7.46
C THR A 228 -7.03 10.81 -7.12
N LEU A 229 -6.94 11.70 -8.11
CA LEU A 229 -7.14 13.14 -7.92
C LEU A 229 -8.58 13.45 -7.50
N ARG A 230 -9.57 12.84 -8.16
CA ARG A 230 -10.99 12.95 -7.79
C ARG A 230 -11.25 12.43 -6.37
N LEU A 231 -10.61 11.33 -5.97
CA LEU A 231 -10.68 10.80 -4.61
C LEU A 231 -10.20 11.84 -3.58
N LEU A 232 -9.04 12.45 -3.82
CA LEU A 232 -8.48 13.50 -2.96
C LEU A 232 -9.35 14.77 -2.93
N ALA A 233 -10.09 15.06 -4.00
CA ALA A 233 -11.01 16.19 -4.08
C ALA A 233 -12.42 15.91 -3.48
N GLY A 234 -12.65 14.68 -3.02
CA GLY A 234 -13.94 14.24 -2.49
C GLY A 234 -14.99 13.95 -3.56
N GLY A 235 -14.58 13.32 -4.66
CA GLY A 235 -15.45 12.87 -5.76
C GLY A 235 -15.89 13.99 -6.71
N ARG A 236 -15.05 15.02 -6.91
CA ARG A 236 -15.31 16.15 -7.82
C ARG A 236 -14.19 16.34 -8.81
#